data_AF-A0A7J6RIV7-F1
#
_entry.id   AF-A0A7J6RIV7-F1
#
_cell.length_a   1.000
_cell.length_b   1.000
_cell.length_c   1.000
_cell.angle_alpha   90.00
_cell.angle_beta   90.00
_cell.angle_gamma   90.00
#
_symmetry.space_group_name_H-M   'P 1'
#
loop_
_entity.id
_entity.type
_entity.pdbx_description
1 polymer ?
#
loop_
_entity_poly.entity_id
_entity_poly.type
_entity_poly.pdbx_seq_one_letter_code
_entity_poly.pdbx_strand_id
1 'polypeptide(L)' 'MFYKSTRGKDTHVSFVDAVLQGLGSDGGLLIPEQVPKITPQEWEEWRSLSYRPLACR' A
#
# COMPACT_ATOMS: atom_id res chain seq x y z
N MET A 1 -1.73 7.96 -0.79
CA MET A 1 -0.72 6.87 -0.95
C MET A 1 -0.40 6.76 -2.43
N PHE A 2 0.87 6.62 -2.78
CA PHE A 2 1.30 6.45 -4.17
C PHE A 2 2.06 5.13 -4.36
N TYR A 3 2.04 4.64 -5.59
CA TYR A 3 2.64 3.39 -6.03
C TYR A 3 3.64 3.63 -7.15
N LYS A 4 4.56 2.69 -7.29
CA LYS A 4 5.56 2.64 -8.37
C LYS A 4 5.70 1.22 -8.91
N SER A 5 6.11 1.10 -10.16
CA SER A 5 6.48 -0.20 -10.74
C SER A 5 7.84 -0.66 -10.19
N THR A 6 7.96 -1.96 -9.94
CA THR A 6 9.24 -2.61 -9.61
C THR A 6 10.28 -2.50 -10.73
N ARG A 7 9.88 -2.15 -11.96
CA ARG A 7 10.77 -1.95 -13.12
C ARG A 7 11.00 -0.48 -13.46
N GLY A 8 10.40 0.43 -12.70
CA GLY A 8 10.77 1.85 -12.66
C GLY A 8 10.16 2.75 -13.74
N LYS A 9 9.32 2.27 -14.65
CA LYS A 9 8.66 3.18 -15.62
C LYS A 9 7.50 3.95 -15.00
N ASP A 10 6.62 3.25 -14.28
CA ASP A 10 5.49 3.90 -13.62
C ASP A 10 5.93 4.42 -12.24
N THR A 11 5.77 5.73 -12.03
CA THR A 11 6.03 6.40 -10.74
C THR A 11 4.83 7.25 -10.36
N HIS A 12 4.61 7.46 -9.05
CA HIS A 12 3.55 8.32 -8.54
C HIS A 12 2.10 7.91 -8.94
N VAL A 13 1.85 6.61 -9.07
CA VAL A 13 0.52 6.06 -9.43
C VAL A 13 -0.41 6.11 -8.23
N SER A 14 -1.65 6.57 -8.38
CA SER A 14 -2.62 6.60 -7.28
C SER A 14 -3.06 5.17 -6.91
N PHE A 15 -3.61 4.98 -5.70
CA PHE A 15 -4.14 3.67 -5.29
C PHE A 15 -5.23 3.16 -6.24
N VAL A 16 -6.17 4.03 -6.63
CA VAL A 16 -7.29 3.66 -7.50
C VAL A 16 -6.77 3.21 -8.86
N ASP A 17 -5.84 3.97 -9.44
CA ASP A 17 -5.24 3.62 -10.73
C ASP A 17 -4.44 2.32 -10.64
N ALA A 18 -3.68 2.11 -9.57
CA ALA A 18 -2.91 0.89 -9.37
C ALA A 18 -3.80 -0.36 -9.30
N VAL A 19 -4.95 -0.27 -8.62
CA VAL A 19 -5.94 -1.36 -8.53
C VAL A 19 -6.59 -1.63 -9.88
N LEU A 20 -6.94 -0.58 -10.62
CA LEU A 20 -7.59 -0.70 -11.93
C LEU A 20 -6.64 -1.23 -13.02
N GLN A 21 -5.38 -0.82 -12.99
CA GLN A 21 -4.36 -1.20 -13.96
C GLN A 21 -3.89 -2.65 -13.75
N GLY A 22 -3.80 -3.08 -12.47
CA GLY A 22 -3.32 -4.41 -12.08
C GLY A 22 -1.80 -4.58 -12.22
N LEU A 23 -1.27 -4.47 -13.45
CA LEU A 23 0.16 -4.61 -13.76
C LEU A 23 0.73 -3.28 -14.27
N GLY A 24 1.96 -2.95 -13.88
CA GLY A 24 2.67 -1.80 -14.43
C GLY A 24 2.75 -1.84 -15.96
N SER A 25 2.81 -0.68 -16.61
CA SER A 25 2.86 -0.55 -18.06
C SER A 25 4.11 -1.22 -18.67
N ASP A 26 5.13 -1.43 -17.86
CA ASP A 26 6.38 -2.14 -18.15
C ASP A 26 6.35 -3.64 -17.78
N GLY A 27 5.19 -4.16 -17.41
CA GLY A 27 5.00 -5.53 -16.92
C GLY A 27 5.56 -5.76 -15.52
N GLY A 28 5.92 -4.72 -14.79
CA GLY A 28 6.32 -4.78 -13.39
C GLY A 28 5.13 -4.82 -12.43
N LEU A 29 5.40 -5.08 -11.16
CA LEU A 29 4.38 -5.06 -10.11
C LEU A 29 4.29 -3.66 -9.51
N LEU A 30 3.07 -3.20 -9.23
CA LEU A 30 2.86 -1.93 -8.53
C LEU A 30 3.00 -2.14 -7.02
N ILE A 31 3.96 -1.45 -6.42
CA ILE A 31 4.25 -1.48 -4.98
C ILE A 31 4.13 -0.07 -4.40
N PRO A 32 3.77 0.10 -3.12
CA PRO A 32 3.75 1.42 -2.51
C PRO A 32 5.14 2.06 -2.55
N GLU A 33 5.19 3.37 -2.79
CA GLU A 33 6.46 4.10 -2.79
C GLU A 33 7.13 4.09 -1.42
N GLN A 34 6.33 4.02 -0.35
CA GLN A 34 6.75 4.00 1.04
C GLN A 34 5.91 3.01 1.82
N VAL A 35 6.52 2.20 2.67
CA VAL A 35 5.80 1.33 3.60
C VAL A 35 5.35 2.16 4.81
N PRO A 36 4.05 2.16 5.18
CA PRO A 36 3.57 2.86 6.36
C PRO A 36 4.32 2.39 7.60
N LYS A 37 4.72 3.31 8.47
CA LYS A 37 5.33 2.99 9.76
C LYS A 37 4.26 2.98 10.82
N ILE A 38 4.26 1.93 11.63
CA ILE A 38 3.36 1.76 12.77
C ILE A 38 4.19 1.90 14.04
N THR A 39 3.76 2.78 14.94
CA THR A 39 4.42 3.07 16.20
C THR A 39 4.14 1.98 17.25
N PRO A 40 5.01 1.81 18.27
CA PRO A 40 4.76 0.86 19.36
C PRO A 40 3.42 1.07 20.08
N GLN A 41 2.98 2.32 20.20
CA GLN A 41 1.68 2.65 20.80
C GLN A 41 0.52 2.13 19.93
N GLU A 42 0.55 2.40 18.63
CA GLU A 42 -0.47 1.89 17.70
C GLU A 42 -0.51 0.36 17.69
N TRP A 43 0.64 -0.31 17.76
CA TRP A 43 0.71 -1.77 17.89
C TRP A 43 -0.05 -2.31 19.10
N GLU A 44 0.08 -1.64 20.26
CA GLU A 44 -0.63 -2.06 21.48
C GLU A 44 -2.13 -1.81 21.37
N GLU A 45 -2.53 -0.66 20.81
CA GLU A 45 -3.94 -0.35 20.56
C GLU A 45 -4.59 -1.38 19.62
N TRP A 46 -3.88 -1.79 18.56
CA TRP A 46 -4.39 -2.68 17.52
C TRP A 46 -4.55 -4.13 18.00
N ARG A 47 -3.80 -4.56 19.03
CA ARG A 47 -3.89 -5.92 19.59
C ARG A 47 -5.30 -6.29 20.05
N SER A 48 -6.08 -5.30 20.50
CA SER A 48 -7.44 -5.50 20.99
C SER A 48 -8.52 -5.48 19.89
N LEU A 49 -8.16 -5.08 18.67
CA LEU A 49 -9.12 -4.91 17.58
C LEU A 49 -9.53 -6.26 16.98
N SER A 50 -10.83 -6.41 16.71
CA SER A 50 -11.30 -7.49 15.87
C SER A 50 -10.90 -7.25 14.40
N TYR A 51 -11.00 -8.30 13.58
CA TYR A 51 -10.49 -8.30 12.21
C TYR A 51 -10.90 -7.08 11.36
N ARG A 52 -12.18 -6.72 11.37
CA ARG A 52 -12.70 -5.64 10.53
C ARG A 52 -12.18 -4.24 10.95
N PRO A 53 -12.28 -3.84 12.23
CA PRO A 53 -11.64 -2.62 12.70
C PRO A 53 -10.13 -2.56 12.42
N LEU A 54 -9.42 -3.69 12.58
CA LEU A 54 -7.97 -3.76 12.29
C LEU A 54 -7.67 -3.51 10.80
N ALA A 55 -8.44 -4.11 9.89
CA ALA A 55 -8.26 -3.93 8.45
C ALA A 55 -8.59 -2.51 7.94
N CYS A 56 -9.29 -1.70 8.73
CA CYS A 56 -9.62 -0.31 8.42
C CYS A 56 -8.63 0.71 9.02
N ARG A 57 -7.60 0.26 9.74
CA ARG A 57 -6.50 1.12 10.22
C ARG A 57 -5.41 1.22 9.16
#